data_AF-A0AAW7XBD6-F1
#
_entry.id   AF-A0AAW7XBD6-F1
#
_cell.length_a   1.000
_cell.length_b   1.000
_cell.length_c   1.000
_cell.angle_alpha   90.00
_cell.angle_beta   90.00
_cell.angle_gamma   90.00
#
_symmetry.space_group_name_H-M   'P 1'
#
loop_
_entity.id
_entity.type
_entity.pdbx_description
1 polymer ?
#
loop_
_entity_poly.entity_id
_entity_poly.type
_entity_poly.pdbx_seq_one_letter_code
_entity_poly.pdbx_strand_id
1 'polypeptide(L)'
;GWLRKISSGLTFIFLLCIAWALPSILPVFNLPTPSGNYSIGSQYIHLKTNLDEIMTLETGDKRELMIKAWYPANLEHEKPEPY
;
A
#
# COMPACT_ATOMS: atom_id res chain seq x y z
N GLY A 1 -5.43 -5.41 43.47
CA GLY A 1 -5.35 -4.15 44.24
C GLY A 1 -5.37 -2.95 43.31
N TRP A 2 -5.68 -1.77 43.86
CA TRP A 2 -5.75 -0.50 43.13
C TRP A 2 -4.41 -0.12 42.46
N LEU A 3 -3.28 -0.44 43.11
CA LEU A 3 -1.92 -0.31 42.56
C LEU A 3 -1.74 -0.99 41.19
N ARG A 4 -2.26 -2.22 41.03
CA ARG A 4 -2.21 -2.97 39.77
C ARG A 4 -2.99 -2.27 38.66
N LYS A 5 -4.12 -1.63 38.99
CA LYS A 5 -4.93 -0.91 38.00
C LYS A 5 -4.22 0.35 37.52
N ILE A 6 -3.59 1.08 38.44
CA ILE A 6 -2.80 2.29 38.12
C ILE A 6 -1.59 1.93 37.27
N SER A 7 -0.84 0.89 37.65
CA SER A 7 0.32 0.44 36.86
C SER A 7 -0.08 0.03 35.45
N SER A 8 -1.17 -0.74 35.31
CA SER A 8 -1.68 -1.12 33.99
C SER A 8 -2.12 0.07 33.14
N GLY A 9 -2.77 1.07 33.74
CA GLY A 9 -3.15 2.30 33.03
C GLY A 9 -1.94 3.08 32.53
N LEU A 10 -0.91 3.21 33.36
CA LEU A 10 0.31 3.92 32.99
C LEU A 10 1.08 3.20 31.86
N THR A 11 1.18 1.87 31.94
CA THR A 11 1.76 1.06 30.85
C THR A 11 0.97 1.23 29.55
N PHE A 12 -0.35 1.26 29.62
CA PHE A 12 -1.19 1.44 28.43
C PHE A 12 -0.98 2.81 27.77
N ILE A 13 -0.94 3.88 28.55
CA ILE A 13 -0.65 5.23 28.04
C ILE A 13 0.73 5.28 27.39
N PHE A 14 1.74 4.69 28.04
CA PHE A 14 3.08 4.61 27.49
C PHE A 14 3.13 3.89 26.13
N LEU A 15 2.44 2.75 26.00
CA LEU A 15 2.33 2.02 24.74
C LEU A 15 1.61 2.83 23.66
N LEU A 16 0.56 3.59 24.02
CA LEU A 16 -0.13 4.48 23.08
C LEU A 16 0.79 5.59 22.56
N CYS A 17 1.59 6.20 23.45
CA CYS A 17 2.57 7.21 23.04
C CYS A 17 3.60 6.63 22.06
N ILE A 18 4.10 5.42 22.33
CA ILE A 18 5.01 4.73 21.40
C ILE A 18 4.32 4.46 20.06
N ALA A 19 3.11 3.90 20.08
CA ALA A 19 2.36 3.58 18.87
C ALA A 19 2.08 4.81 18.00
N TRP A 20 1.86 5.97 18.62
CA TRP A 20 1.68 7.24 17.91
C TRP A 20 2.99 7.84 17.39
N ALA A 21 4.07 7.74 18.17
CA ALA A 21 5.37 8.30 17.80
C ALA A 21 6.08 7.46 16.71
N LEU A 22 5.89 6.13 16.73
CA LEU A 22 6.63 5.21 15.88
C LEU A 22 6.46 5.53 14.37
N PRO A 23 5.26 5.77 13.81
CA PRO A 23 5.09 6.16 12.41
C PRO A 23 5.77 7.49 12.04
N SER A 24 6.00 8.38 13.01
CA SER A 24 6.63 9.69 12.77
C SER A 24 8.16 9.61 12.73
N ILE A 25 8.74 8.60 13.38
CA ILE A 25 10.19 8.39 13.48
C ILE A 25 10.68 7.41 12.41
N LEU A 26 9.82 6.47 12.00
CA LEU A 26 10.16 5.55 10.93
C LEU A 26 10.30 6.32 9.60
N PRO A 27 11.40 6.11 8.85
CA PRO A 27 11.63 6.83 7.62
C PRO A 27 10.58 6.47 6.56
N VAL A 28 9.92 7.49 6.02
CA VAL A 28 9.18 7.37 4.76
C VAL A 28 10.19 7.60 3.64
N PHE A 29 10.52 6.53 2.92
CA PHE A 29 11.46 6.61 1.82
C PHE A 29 10.80 7.28 0.62
N ASN A 30 11.47 8.29 0.05
CA ASN A 30 11.09 8.82 -1.25
C ASN A 30 11.61 7.88 -2.34
N LEU A 31 10.78 7.61 -3.34
CA LEU A 31 11.23 6.92 -4.53
C LEU A 31 12.24 7.79 -5.29
N PRO A 32 13.29 7.20 -5.88
CA PRO A 32 14.24 7.95 -6.70
C PRO A 32 13.51 8.52 -7.92
N THR A 33 13.90 9.73 -8.33
CA THR A 33 13.40 10.32 -9.57
C THR A 33 13.89 9.48 -10.76
N PRO A 34 13.01 9.08 -11.69
CA PRO A 34 13.41 8.36 -12.90
C PRO A 34 14.47 9.16 -13.67
N SER A 35 15.53 8.49 -14.12
CA SER A 35 16.65 9.11 -14.85
C SER A 35 16.47 9.14 -16.38
N GLY A 36 15.36 8.60 -16.88
CA GLY A 36 15.07 8.52 -18.32
C GLY A 36 14.57 9.84 -18.92
N ASN A 37 14.66 9.95 -20.24
CA ASN A 37 14.25 11.15 -20.99
C ASN A 37 12.72 11.32 -21.13
N TYR A 38 11.94 10.33 -20.72
CA TYR A 38 10.49 10.32 -20.86
C TYR A 38 9.82 10.34 -19.50
N SER A 39 8.75 11.12 -19.39
CA SER A 39 7.82 11.03 -18.25
C SER A 39 7.11 9.68 -18.26
N ILE A 40 6.73 9.19 -17.08
CA ILE A 40 6.15 7.86 -16.90
C ILE A 40 4.71 8.01 -16.44
N GLY A 41 3.79 7.48 -17.24
CA GLY A 41 2.42 7.22 -16.82
C GLY A 41 2.30 5.83 -16.21
N SER A 42 1.30 5.63 -15.36
CA SER A 42 0.94 4.30 -14.87
C SER A 42 -0.57 4.09 -14.87
N GLN A 43 -0.97 2.84 -15.01
CA GLN A 43 -2.38 2.45 -14.98
C GLN A 43 -2.55 1.08 -14.33
N TYR A 44 -3.60 0.96 -13.51
CA TYR A 44 -4.13 -0.32 -13.07
C TYR A 44 -5.12 -0.87 -14.08
N ILE A 45 -4.95 -2.13 -14.46
CA ILE A 45 -5.80 -2.82 -15.42
C ILE A 45 -6.35 -4.05 -14.71
N HIS A 46 -7.68 -4.10 -14.62
CA HIS A 46 -8.40 -5.29 -14.20
C HIS A 46 -8.64 -6.18 -15.40
N LEU A 47 -7.81 -7.20 -15.57
CA LEU A 47 -7.95 -8.15 -16.65
C LEU A 47 -8.80 -9.34 -16.21
N LYS A 48 -9.97 -9.48 -16.82
CA LYS A 48 -10.83 -10.67 -16.66
C LYS A 48 -10.57 -11.64 -17.80
N THR A 49 -10.39 -12.92 -17.48
CA THR A 49 -10.15 -13.95 -18.49
C THR A 49 -11.28 -14.98 -18.50
N ASN A 50 -11.33 -15.80 -19.55
CA ASN A 50 -12.27 -16.93 -19.62
C ASN A 50 -11.66 -18.24 -19.06
N LEU A 51 -10.42 -18.19 -18.59
CA LEU A 51 -9.70 -19.35 -18.05
C LEU A 51 -10.22 -19.67 -16.65
N ASP A 52 -10.24 -20.96 -16.32
CA ASP A 52 -10.60 -21.40 -14.97
C ASP A 52 -9.50 -21.00 -13.97
N GLU A 53 -9.94 -20.56 -12.78
CA GLU A 53 -9.04 -20.33 -11.66
C GLU A 53 -8.57 -21.66 -11.08
N ILE A 54 -7.26 -21.79 -10.83
CA ILE A 54 -6.62 -23.04 -10.37
C ILE A 54 -6.14 -22.96 -8.92
N MET A 55 -6.09 -21.76 -8.34
CA MET A 55 -5.59 -21.51 -7.00
C MET A 55 -6.70 -21.48 -5.94
N THR A 56 -7.94 -21.19 -6.35
CA THR A 56 -9.12 -21.19 -5.47
C THR A 56 -9.86 -22.52 -5.57
N LEU A 57 -10.65 -22.85 -4.54
CA LEU A 57 -11.51 -24.04 -4.52
C LEU A 57 -12.93 -23.76 -5.05
N GLU A 58 -13.20 -22.52 -5.45
CA GLU A 58 -14.53 -22.09 -5.87
C GLU A 58 -14.86 -22.61 -7.26
N THR A 59 -15.97 -23.37 -7.35
CA THR A 59 -16.37 -23.98 -8.61
C THR A 59 -16.96 -22.93 -9.54
N GLY A 60 -16.43 -22.87 -10.77
CA GLY A 60 -16.87 -21.90 -11.78
C GLY A 60 -16.16 -20.54 -11.70
N ASP A 61 -15.21 -20.39 -10.77
CA ASP A 61 -14.38 -19.19 -10.66
C ASP A 61 -13.49 -19.01 -11.91
N LYS A 62 -13.32 -17.76 -12.32
CA LYS A 62 -12.57 -17.38 -13.51
C LYS A 62 -11.35 -16.57 -13.10
N ARG A 63 -10.23 -16.84 -13.77
CA ARG A 63 -8.98 -16.14 -13.49
C ARG A 63 -9.12 -14.67 -13.85
N GLU A 64 -8.85 -13.82 -12.87
CA GLU A 64 -8.73 -12.38 -13.03
C GLU A 64 -7.34 -11.93 -12.56
N LEU A 65 -6.77 -10.92 -13.22
CA LEU A 65 -5.44 -10.40 -12.93
C LEU A 65 -5.52 -8.89 -12.72
N MET A 66 -4.83 -8.43 -11.68
CA MET A 66 -4.58 -7.00 -11.50
C MET A 66 -3.18 -6.66 -12.00
N ILE A 67 -3.12 -5.84 -13.05
CA ILE A 67 -1.88 -5.48 -13.72
C ILE A 67 -1.60 -4.00 -13.48
N LYS A 68 -0.40 -3.67 -13.02
CA LYS A 68 0.10 -2.29 -13.02
C LYS A 68 1.06 -2.13 -14.21
N ALA A 69 0.66 -1.32 -15.19
CA ALA A 69 1.47 -1.00 -16.34
C ALA A 69 2.12 0.37 -16.16
N TRP A 70 3.41 0.48 -16.50
CA TRP A 70 4.14 1.74 -16.60
C TRP A 70 4.58 1.95 -18.04
N TYR A 71 4.36 3.15 -18.57
CA TYR A 71 4.64 3.46 -19.97
C TYR A 71 5.09 4.92 -20.15
N PRO A 72 5.89 5.23 -21.19
CA PRO A 72 6.20 6.60 -21.55
C PRO A 72 4.91 7.39 -21.82
N ALA A 73 4.73 8.52 -21.15
CA ALA A 73 3.56 9.36 -21.28
C ALA A 73 3.99 10.83 -21.40
N ASN A 74 3.15 11.63 -22.05
CA ASN A 74 3.25 13.08 -21.94
C ASN A 74 2.38 13.51 -20.76
N LEU A 75 2.98 14.06 -19.72
CA LEU A 75 2.26 14.52 -18.52
C LEU A 75 2.13 16.04 -18.62
N GLU A 76 0.90 16.55 -18.55
CA GLU A 76 0.66 17.99 -18.58
C GLU A 76 0.39 18.51 -17.16
N HIS A 77 -0.70 18.04 -16.56
CA HIS A 77 -1.18 18.49 -15.25
C HIS A 77 -1.72 17.34 -14.39
N GLU A 78 -1.36 16.09 -14.72
CA GLU A 78 -1.77 14.95 -13.91
C GLU A 78 -1.14 14.99 -12.52
N LYS A 79 -1.93 14.61 -11.51
CA LYS A 79 -1.42 14.39 -10.15
C LYS A 79 -0.62 13.09 -10.12
N PRO A 80 0.55 13.06 -9.45
CA PRO A 80 1.28 11.82 -9.25
C PRO A 80 0.42 10.83 -8.46
N GLU A 81 0.56 9.54 -8.77
CA GLU A 81 -0.09 8.49 -7.98
C GLU A 81 0.38 8.57 -6.52
N PRO A 82 -0.54 8.46 -5.54
CA PRO A 82 -0.18 8.35 -4.14
C PRO A 82 0.58 7.04 -3.91
N TYR A 83 1.55 7.11 -3.00
CA TYR A 83 2.27 5.95 -2.47
C TYR A 83 1.56 5.40 -1.23
#